data_AF-A0AAE0H1J0-F1
#
_entry.id   AF-A0AAE0H1J0-F1
#
_cell.length_a   1.000
_cell.length_b   1.000
_cell.length_c   1.000
_cell.angle_alpha   90.00
_cell.angle_beta   90.00
_cell.angle_gamma   90.00
#
_symmetry.space_group_name_H-M   'P 1'
#
loop_
_entity.id
_entity.type
_entity.pdbx_description
1 polymer ?
#
loop_
_entity_poly.entity_id
_entity_poly.type
_entity_poly.pdbx_seq_one_letter_code
_entity_poly.pdbx_strand_id
1 'polypeptide(L)'
;MPKSKKQRPSSDNKKILSHAHLSQAEIDDDASLRGISLDYLLEFAWEHSAWDMPTHEVVRQLIVPATAQTGQPYTSLLPAETVGLPTIFVSHSWQNPFGLVVATARKYASSYSHAPFLWLDIFAITQHPGINQMNDLSRLEAAIARPESTTLLVLDEEGRPLIRCWCIFEIFSTLLHAGDRFGKLQVRAGSLVLGGTGEFVPCWDPERLADLANGVNALHAEASVPADKTMILGRLEQLGVVAQRNGVHELNRHLARAVRRGW
;
A
#
# COMPACT_ATOMS: atom_id res chain seq x y z
N MET A 1 12.08 18.24 -49.09
CA MET A 1 11.22 17.49 -48.16
C MET A 1 11.44 18.03 -46.74
N PRO A 2 10.48 18.76 -46.15
CA PRO A 2 10.62 19.30 -44.80
C PRO A 2 10.11 18.30 -43.74
N LYS A 3 10.83 18.20 -42.63
CA LYS A 3 10.53 17.32 -41.48
C LYS A 3 9.28 17.80 -40.75
N SER A 4 8.30 16.90 -40.60
CA SER A 4 7.08 17.08 -39.82
C SER A 4 7.40 17.30 -38.33
N LYS A 5 6.95 18.45 -37.79
CA LYS A 5 6.95 18.76 -36.36
C LYS A 5 5.79 18.00 -35.71
N LYS A 6 6.09 17.04 -34.83
CA LYS A 6 5.07 16.42 -33.96
C LYS A 6 4.53 17.48 -32.99
N GLN A 7 3.28 17.87 -33.19
CA GLN A 7 2.53 18.74 -32.28
C GLN A 7 2.33 18.04 -30.93
N ARG A 8 2.54 18.77 -29.83
CA ARG A 8 2.06 18.39 -28.49
C ARG A 8 0.53 18.30 -28.52
N PRO A 9 -0.12 17.33 -27.87
CA PRO A 9 -1.57 17.34 -27.73
C PRO A 9 -1.97 18.55 -26.87
N SER A 10 -2.93 19.33 -27.36
CA SER A 10 -3.48 20.49 -26.67
C SER A 10 -4.26 20.07 -25.43
N SER A 11 -4.07 20.83 -24.36
CA SER A 11 -4.85 20.77 -23.14
C SER A 11 -6.23 21.37 -23.39
N ASP A 12 -7.26 20.55 -23.51
CA ASP A 12 -8.63 21.04 -23.41
C ASP A 12 -9.53 20.08 -22.62
N ASN A 13 -10.08 20.65 -21.54
CA ASN A 13 -11.27 20.25 -20.79
C ASN A 13 -11.31 18.84 -20.18
N LYS A 14 -10.55 18.65 -19.09
CA LYS A 14 -10.90 17.68 -18.06
C LYS A 14 -12.04 18.25 -17.22
N LYS A 15 -13.25 17.70 -17.34
CA LYS A 15 -14.30 17.83 -16.33
C LYS A 15 -13.77 17.20 -15.04
N ILE A 16 -13.36 18.04 -14.10
CA ILE A 16 -12.97 17.65 -12.74
C ILE A 16 -14.24 17.15 -12.06
N LEU A 17 -14.27 15.85 -11.74
CA LEU A 17 -15.23 15.33 -10.77
C LEU A 17 -14.98 16.07 -9.46
N SER A 18 -15.99 16.79 -8.98
CA SER A 18 -15.92 17.62 -7.78
C SER A 18 -15.79 16.73 -6.53
N HIS A 19 -14.59 16.25 -6.25
CA HIS A 19 -14.19 15.92 -4.89
C HIS A 19 -13.96 17.24 -4.16
N ALA A 20 -14.50 17.39 -2.96
CA ALA A 20 -14.18 18.54 -2.10
C ALA A 20 -12.65 18.69 -2.05
N HIS A 21 -12.14 19.86 -2.41
CA HIS A 21 -10.72 20.16 -2.24
C HIS A 21 -10.45 20.24 -0.74
N LEU A 22 -9.88 19.19 -0.17
CA LEU A 22 -9.31 19.26 1.17
C LEU A 22 -8.07 20.14 1.12
N SER A 23 -7.91 20.96 2.15
CA SER A 23 -6.69 21.72 2.38
C SER A 23 -5.54 20.78 2.80
N GLN A 24 -4.30 21.23 2.59
CA GLN A 24 -3.12 20.50 3.05
C GLN A 24 -3.16 20.25 4.57
N ALA A 25 -3.65 21.21 5.35
CA ALA A 25 -3.78 21.07 6.80
C ALA A 25 -4.76 19.94 7.19
N GLU A 26 -5.87 19.79 6.48
CA GLU A 26 -6.81 18.68 6.72
C GLU A 26 -6.20 17.32 6.37
N ILE A 27 -5.37 17.25 5.33
CA ILE A 27 -4.65 16.02 4.97
C ILE A 27 -3.57 15.70 6.01
N ASP A 28 -2.84 16.71 6.47
CA ASP A 28 -1.77 16.55 7.44
C ASP A 28 -2.31 16.13 8.82
N ASP A 29 -3.51 16.57 9.22
CA ASP A 29 -4.09 16.25 10.53
C ASP A 29 -4.67 14.81 10.62
N ASP A 30 -5.01 14.17 9.50
CA ASP A 30 -5.56 12.82 9.48
C ASP A 30 -4.74 11.90 8.58
N ALA A 31 -3.97 11.00 9.20
CA ALA A 31 -3.14 10.05 8.49
C ALA A 31 -3.90 9.22 7.45
N SER A 32 -5.21 8.99 7.61
CA SER A 32 -6.02 8.27 6.63
C SER A 32 -6.22 9.00 5.29
N LEU A 33 -5.89 10.30 5.25
CA LEU A 33 -6.03 11.18 4.09
C LEU A 33 -4.71 11.44 3.36
N ARG A 34 -3.58 10.98 3.93
CA ARG A 34 -2.22 11.24 3.43
C ARG A 34 -1.82 10.28 2.30
N GLY A 35 -2.38 10.51 1.11
CA GLY A 35 -1.94 9.82 -0.10
C GLY A 35 -0.80 10.56 -0.80
N ILE A 36 0.17 9.82 -1.33
CA ILE A 36 1.28 10.34 -2.13
C ILE A 36 1.06 10.00 -3.61
N SER A 37 1.40 10.92 -4.52
CA SER A 37 1.20 10.70 -5.95
C SER A 37 2.09 9.56 -6.47
N LEU A 38 1.55 8.76 -7.39
CA LEU A 38 2.33 7.71 -8.04
C LEU A 38 3.55 8.27 -8.78
N ASP A 39 3.40 9.43 -9.41
CA ASP A 39 4.48 10.08 -10.16
C ASP A 39 5.64 10.46 -9.24
N TYR A 40 5.35 11.01 -8.05
CA TYR A 40 6.38 11.31 -7.06
C TYR A 40 7.08 10.04 -6.56
N LEU A 41 6.34 8.95 -6.32
CA LEU A 41 6.96 7.68 -5.89
C LEU A 41 7.94 7.12 -6.93
N LEU A 42 7.63 7.27 -8.22
CA LEU A 42 8.53 6.90 -9.31
C LEU A 42 9.78 7.78 -9.28
N GLU A 43 9.62 9.10 -9.26
CA GLU A 43 10.73 10.06 -9.18
C GLU A 43 11.62 9.79 -7.96
N PHE A 44 11.02 9.64 -6.77
CA PHE A 44 11.71 9.32 -5.53
C PHE A 44 12.55 8.03 -5.65
N ALA A 45 11.99 6.97 -6.25
CA ALA A 45 12.71 5.72 -6.46
C ALA A 45 13.96 5.92 -7.35
N TRP A 46 13.85 6.76 -8.40
CA TRP A 46 14.96 7.08 -9.30
C TRP A 46 16.01 7.98 -8.64
N GLU A 47 15.59 9.10 -8.06
CA GLU A 47 16.49 10.13 -7.49
C GLU A 47 17.33 9.56 -6.35
N HIS A 48 16.76 8.68 -5.53
CA HIS A 48 17.45 8.06 -4.42
C HIS A 48 18.08 6.70 -4.74
N SER A 49 18.01 6.24 -6.00
CA SER A 49 18.46 4.88 -6.38
C SER A 49 17.85 3.79 -5.48
N ALA A 50 16.58 3.94 -5.11
CA ALA A 50 15.92 3.14 -4.09
C ALA A 50 15.17 1.91 -4.64
N TRP A 51 15.27 1.62 -5.94
CA TRP A 51 14.57 0.52 -6.61
C TRP A 51 14.82 -0.84 -5.97
N ASP A 52 16.09 -1.14 -5.70
CA ASP A 52 16.50 -2.45 -5.17
C ASP A 52 16.57 -2.45 -3.63
N MET A 53 16.40 -1.29 -2.99
CA MET A 53 16.43 -1.17 -1.53
C MET A 53 15.20 -1.83 -0.93
N PRO A 54 15.35 -2.72 0.07
CA PRO A 54 14.23 -3.12 0.90
C PRO A 54 13.54 -1.89 1.52
N THR A 55 12.22 -1.88 1.61
CA THR A 55 11.48 -0.72 2.12
C THR A 55 11.93 -0.28 3.53
N HIS A 56 12.30 -1.20 4.43
CA HIS A 56 12.85 -0.80 5.74
C HIS A 56 14.17 -0.03 5.65
N GLU A 57 14.97 -0.24 4.60
CA GLU A 57 16.15 0.56 4.34
C GLU A 57 15.79 1.94 3.79
N VAL A 58 14.76 2.04 2.93
CA VAL A 58 14.22 3.34 2.50
C VAL A 58 13.77 4.18 3.71
N VAL A 59 13.08 3.55 4.66
CA VAL A 59 12.71 4.20 5.92
C VAL A 59 13.93 4.69 6.68
N ARG A 60 14.89 3.79 6.95
CA ARG A 60 16.07 4.07 7.79
C ARG A 60 17.02 5.09 7.17
N GLN A 61 17.23 5.03 5.85
CA GLN A 61 18.29 5.78 5.17
C GLN A 61 17.78 7.08 4.52
N LEU A 62 16.50 7.17 4.19
CA LEU A 62 15.94 8.30 3.44
C LEU A 62 14.85 9.02 4.22
N ILE A 63 13.83 8.30 4.70
CA ILE A 63 12.65 8.92 5.32
C ILE A 63 12.95 9.47 6.72
N VAL A 64 13.53 8.66 7.61
CA VAL A 64 13.85 9.06 8.98
C VAL A 64 14.82 10.24 9.01
N PRO A 65 15.92 10.27 8.22
CA PRO A 65 16.79 11.44 8.16
C PRO A 65 16.11 12.69 7.63
N ALA A 66 15.29 12.59 6.57
CA ALA A 66 14.58 13.74 6.00
C ALA A 66 13.57 14.36 6.97
N THR A 67 12.93 13.54 7.80
CA THR A 67 11.89 13.95 8.75
C THR A 67 12.43 14.24 10.16
N ALA A 68 13.73 14.10 10.40
CA ALA A 68 14.32 14.18 11.74
C ALA A 68 14.14 15.55 12.43
N GLN A 69 14.08 16.63 11.65
CA GLN A 69 13.93 17.99 12.22
C GLN A 69 12.50 18.28 12.67
N THR A 70 11.51 17.74 11.97
CA THR A 70 10.08 18.04 12.21
C THR A 70 9.39 16.97 13.03
N GLY A 71 9.85 15.72 12.97
CA GLY A 71 9.17 14.57 13.58
C GLY A 71 7.81 14.27 12.96
N GLN A 72 7.53 14.79 11.77
CA GLN A 72 6.27 14.66 11.03
C GLN A 72 6.35 13.52 9.99
N PRO A 73 5.22 13.02 9.46
CA PRO A 73 5.21 12.08 8.34
C PRO A 73 5.92 12.68 7.11
N TYR A 74 6.47 11.83 6.24
CA TYR A 74 7.20 12.32 5.06
C TYR A 74 6.32 13.15 4.12
N THR A 75 5.02 12.85 4.03
CA THR A 75 4.08 13.62 3.21
C THR A 75 4.01 15.10 3.60
N SER A 76 4.30 15.47 4.85
CA SER A 76 4.30 16.87 5.28
C SER A 76 5.46 17.69 4.72
N LEU A 77 6.47 17.03 4.13
CA LEU A 77 7.62 17.69 3.51
C LEU A 77 7.39 17.97 2.02
N LEU A 78 6.30 17.45 1.46
CA LEU A 78 6.06 17.42 0.04
C LEU A 78 5.26 18.63 -0.47
N PRO A 79 5.45 19.02 -1.75
CA PRO A 79 4.57 19.99 -2.39
C PRO A 79 3.11 19.52 -2.39
N ALA A 80 2.17 20.45 -2.19
CA ALA A 80 0.75 20.13 -2.05
C ALA A 80 0.16 19.40 -3.27
N GLU A 81 0.70 19.60 -4.47
CA GLU A 81 0.29 18.91 -5.70
C GLU A 81 0.66 17.41 -5.73
N THR A 82 1.59 16.98 -4.88
CA THR A 82 2.06 15.58 -4.79
C THR A 82 1.38 14.80 -3.66
N VAL A 83 0.55 15.48 -2.87
CA VAL A 83 -0.20 14.90 -1.75
C VAL A 83 -1.69 15.05 -1.99
N GLY A 84 -2.47 14.03 -1.67
CA GLY A 84 -3.89 14.03 -1.96
C GLY A 84 -4.64 12.85 -1.39
N LEU A 85 -5.96 12.85 -1.56
CA LEU A 85 -6.81 11.79 -1.06
C LEU A 85 -6.45 10.43 -1.66
N PRO A 86 -6.13 9.41 -0.83
CA PRO A 86 -5.70 8.13 -1.35
C PRO A 86 -6.86 7.39 -2.02
N THR A 87 -6.57 6.89 -3.22
CA THR A 87 -7.44 6.03 -4.04
C THR A 87 -6.93 4.59 -4.09
N ILE A 88 -5.70 4.37 -3.60
CA ILE A 88 -5.09 3.04 -3.45
C ILE A 88 -4.48 2.97 -2.05
N PHE A 89 -4.84 1.98 -1.26
CA PHE A 89 -4.13 1.59 -0.04
C PHE A 89 -3.12 0.51 -0.40
N VAL A 90 -1.84 0.67 -0.06
CA VAL A 90 -0.80 -0.29 -0.45
C VAL A 90 -0.44 -1.17 0.73
N SER A 91 -0.78 -2.46 0.64
CA SER A 91 -0.35 -3.50 1.59
C SER A 91 0.87 -4.22 1.04
N HIS A 92 1.97 -4.23 1.79
CA HIS A 92 3.23 -4.83 1.36
C HIS A 92 4.13 -5.17 2.57
N SER A 93 5.13 -6.03 2.37
CA SER A 93 6.13 -6.31 3.40
C SER A 93 7.26 -5.26 3.33
N TRP A 94 7.71 -4.75 4.47
CA TRP A 94 8.90 -3.88 4.50
C TRP A 94 10.22 -4.57 4.07
N GLN A 95 10.20 -5.88 3.89
CA GLN A 95 11.32 -6.61 3.29
C GLN A 95 11.26 -6.61 1.76
N ASN A 96 10.14 -6.21 1.15
CA ASN A 96 10.04 -6.07 -0.30
C ASN A 96 10.99 -4.97 -0.79
N PRO A 97 11.59 -5.15 -1.98
CA PRO A 97 12.21 -4.04 -2.68
C PRO A 97 11.19 -2.93 -2.87
N PHE A 98 11.55 -1.70 -2.54
CA PHE A 98 10.67 -0.55 -2.70
C PHE A 98 10.25 -0.38 -4.18
N GLY A 99 11.16 -0.66 -5.11
CA GLY A 99 10.86 -0.69 -6.53
C GLY A 99 9.77 -1.69 -6.92
N LEU A 100 9.66 -2.83 -6.24
CA LEU A 100 8.57 -3.80 -6.49
C LEU A 100 7.22 -3.18 -6.15
N VAL A 101 7.14 -2.46 -5.03
CA VAL A 101 5.92 -1.75 -4.61
C VAL A 101 5.51 -0.72 -5.65
N VAL A 102 6.45 0.15 -6.04
CA VAL A 102 6.20 1.25 -6.99
C VAL A 102 5.87 0.70 -8.39
N ALA A 103 6.60 -0.30 -8.88
CA ALA A 103 6.36 -0.90 -10.19
C ALA A 103 5.00 -1.60 -10.26
N THR A 104 4.61 -2.31 -9.19
CA THR A 104 3.31 -2.97 -9.09
C THR A 104 2.19 -1.94 -9.10
N ALA A 105 2.32 -0.87 -8.31
CA ALA A 105 1.35 0.21 -8.30
C ALA A 105 1.24 0.91 -9.66
N ARG A 106 2.36 1.17 -10.33
CA ARG A 106 2.37 1.73 -11.70
C ARG A 106 1.64 0.83 -12.69
N LYS A 107 1.91 -0.47 -12.67
CA LYS A 107 1.23 -1.43 -13.55
C LYS A 107 -0.27 -1.47 -13.26
N TYR A 108 -0.65 -1.53 -11.99
CA TYR A 108 -2.04 -1.54 -11.55
C TYR A 108 -2.78 -0.26 -11.95
N ALA A 109 -2.15 0.90 -11.80
CA ALA A 109 -2.69 2.21 -12.13
C ALA A 109 -2.79 2.49 -13.64
N SER A 110 -2.21 1.64 -14.51
CA SER A 110 -2.17 1.89 -15.97
C SER A 110 -3.55 2.01 -16.63
N SER A 111 -4.60 1.49 -16.00
CA SER A 111 -5.99 1.60 -16.44
C SER A 111 -6.73 2.82 -15.88
N TYR A 112 -6.12 3.58 -14.97
CA TYR A 112 -6.74 4.75 -14.35
C TYR A 112 -6.71 5.94 -15.33
N SER A 113 -7.78 6.73 -15.35
CA SER A 113 -7.86 7.95 -16.17
C SER A 113 -6.96 9.08 -15.66
N HIS A 114 -6.56 9.01 -14.39
CA HIS A 114 -5.74 9.99 -13.69
C HIS A 114 -4.72 9.27 -12.81
N ALA A 115 -3.55 9.87 -12.60
CA ALA A 115 -2.54 9.34 -11.69
C ALA A 115 -3.16 9.22 -10.27
N PRO A 116 -3.13 8.03 -9.65
CA PRO A 116 -3.71 7.85 -8.34
C PRO A 116 -2.79 8.40 -7.26
N PHE A 117 -3.40 8.71 -6.11
CA PHE A 117 -2.69 8.88 -4.84
C PHE A 117 -2.74 7.56 -4.07
N LEU A 118 -1.58 7.17 -3.54
CA LEU A 118 -1.36 5.95 -2.81
C LEU A 118 -1.21 6.26 -1.33
N TRP A 119 -1.97 5.59 -0.47
CA TRP A 119 -1.63 5.50 0.94
C TRP A 119 -0.56 4.43 1.10
N LEU A 120 0.66 4.86 1.42
CA LEU A 120 1.81 4.00 1.64
C LEU A 120 2.39 4.33 3.02
N ASP A 121 2.34 3.37 3.92
CA ASP A 121 2.62 3.51 5.36
C ASP A 121 3.93 4.24 5.68
N ILE A 122 5.02 3.94 4.97
CA ILE A 122 6.32 4.56 5.20
C ILE A 122 6.32 6.08 4.98
N PHE A 123 5.41 6.58 4.13
CA PHE A 123 5.25 8.01 3.84
C PHE A 123 4.14 8.65 4.67
N ALA A 124 3.01 7.95 4.84
CA ALA A 124 1.81 8.46 5.48
C ALA A 124 1.88 8.47 7.02
N ILE A 125 2.66 7.56 7.60
CA ILE A 125 2.83 7.42 9.05
C ILE A 125 4.14 8.09 9.48
N THR A 126 4.10 8.75 10.63
CA THR A 126 5.29 9.23 11.34
C THR A 126 6.23 8.06 11.68
N GLN A 127 7.46 8.10 11.16
CA GLN A 127 8.46 7.05 11.39
C GLN A 127 9.28 7.25 12.68
N HIS A 128 8.98 8.31 13.43
CA HIS A 128 9.59 8.62 14.73
C HIS A 128 8.74 8.04 15.86
N PRO A 129 9.29 7.16 16.72
CA PRO A 129 8.55 6.58 17.84
C PRO A 129 7.95 7.66 18.76
N GLY A 130 6.67 7.53 19.07
CA GLY A 130 5.98 8.45 19.96
C GLY A 130 4.48 8.53 19.70
N ILE A 131 3.84 9.52 20.32
CA ILE A 131 2.39 9.69 20.26
C ILE A 131 1.87 9.94 18.84
N ASN A 132 2.63 10.65 18.01
CA ASN A 132 2.23 10.93 16.62
C ASN A 132 2.18 9.65 15.79
N GLN A 133 3.19 8.79 15.91
CA GLN A 133 3.19 7.48 15.26
C GLN A 133 2.02 6.61 15.73
N MET A 134 1.74 6.58 17.04
CA MET A 134 0.59 5.84 17.59
C MET A 134 -0.74 6.38 17.06
N ASN A 135 -0.89 7.71 17.00
CA ASN A 135 -2.08 8.35 16.46
C ASN A 135 -2.26 8.02 14.98
N ASP A 136 -1.19 8.09 14.18
CA ASP A 136 -1.20 7.75 12.76
C ASP A 136 -1.60 6.27 12.55
N LEU A 137 -1.01 5.35 13.31
CA LEU A 137 -1.35 3.92 13.27
C LEU A 137 -2.82 3.67 13.60
N SER A 138 -3.41 4.43 14.53
CA SER A 138 -4.83 4.31 14.88
C SER A 138 -5.78 4.68 13.72
N ARG A 139 -5.28 5.42 12.71
CA ARG A 139 -6.04 5.84 11.52
C ARG A 139 -5.87 4.91 10.33
N LEU A 140 -5.00 3.90 10.41
CA LEU A 140 -4.74 2.97 9.30
C LEU A 140 -6.02 2.26 8.82
N GLU A 141 -6.85 1.77 9.73
CA GLU A 141 -8.12 1.12 9.36
C GLU A 141 -9.08 2.10 8.64
N ALA A 142 -9.07 3.38 9.02
CA ALA A 142 -9.85 4.40 8.33
C ALA A 142 -9.35 4.61 6.89
N ALA A 143 -8.04 4.54 6.64
CA ALA A 143 -7.46 4.62 5.30
C ALA A 143 -7.95 3.46 4.40
N ILE A 144 -8.03 2.24 4.97
CA ILE A 144 -8.58 1.05 4.30
C ILE A 144 -10.08 1.22 4.03
N ALA A 145 -10.85 1.71 5.01
CA ALA A 145 -12.30 1.77 4.96
C ALA A 145 -12.85 2.77 3.92
N ARG A 146 -12.02 3.74 3.47
CA ARG A 146 -12.39 4.76 2.47
C ARG A 146 -13.09 4.14 1.25
N PRO A 147 -14.32 4.55 0.88
CA PRO A 147 -15.06 3.96 -0.23
C PRO A 147 -14.32 4.01 -1.58
N GLU A 148 -13.58 5.09 -1.83
CA GLU A 148 -12.85 5.35 -3.07
C GLU A 148 -11.49 4.64 -3.13
N SER A 149 -11.03 4.09 -2.00
CA SER A 149 -9.72 3.43 -1.91
C SER A 149 -9.83 1.96 -2.29
N THR A 150 -8.95 1.46 -3.14
CA THR A 150 -8.74 0.01 -3.35
C THR A 150 -7.50 -0.43 -2.61
N THR A 151 -7.56 -1.54 -1.87
CA THR A 151 -6.34 -2.13 -1.29
C THR A 151 -5.61 -2.94 -2.35
N LEU A 152 -4.39 -2.53 -2.66
CA LEU A 152 -3.45 -3.25 -3.50
C LEU A 152 -2.47 -4.02 -2.60
N LEU A 153 -2.61 -5.35 -2.58
CA LEU A 153 -1.63 -6.25 -1.98
C LEU A 153 -0.51 -6.52 -2.99
N VAL A 154 0.69 -6.01 -2.69
CA VAL A 154 1.92 -6.30 -3.45
C VAL A 154 2.54 -7.56 -2.89
N LEU A 155 2.45 -8.66 -3.65
CA LEU A 155 2.87 -9.98 -3.21
C LEU A 155 4.16 -10.39 -3.93
N ASP A 156 5.25 -10.58 -3.19
CA ASP A 156 6.46 -11.12 -3.77
C ASP A 156 6.32 -12.64 -4.04
N GLU A 157 7.27 -13.19 -4.79
CA GLU A 157 7.30 -14.61 -5.14
C GLU A 157 7.45 -15.50 -3.91
N GLU A 158 8.06 -14.99 -2.82
CA GLU A 158 8.24 -15.69 -1.56
C GLU A 158 7.03 -15.67 -0.63
N GLY A 159 6.01 -14.86 -0.94
CA GLY A 159 4.83 -14.74 -0.09
C GLY A 159 5.02 -13.92 1.17
N ARG A 160 6.06 -13.09 1.28
CA ARG A 160 6.42 -12.39 2.54
C ARG A 160 5.26 -11.60 3.16
N PRO A 161 4.42 -10.86 2.40
CA PRO A 161 3.26 -10.19 3.00
C PRO A 161 2.30 -11.16 3.72
N LEU A 162 2.16 -12.39 3.25
CA LEU A 162 1.23 -13.38 3.81
C LEU A 162 1.67 -13.94 5.17
N ILE A 163 2.92 -13.70 5.56
CA ILE A 163 3.46 -14.06 6.88
C ILE A 163 3.62 -12.85 7.79
N ARG A 164 3.23 -11.64 7.39
CA ARG A 164 3.38 -10.43 8.22
C ARG A 164 2.06 -10.07 8.88
N CYS A 165 2.07 -9.85 10.20
CA CYS A 165 0.85 -9.60 10.97
C CYS A 165 0.09 -8.35 10.49
N TRP A 166 0.81 -7.27 10.17
CA TRP A 166 0.23 -6.02 9.66
C TRP A 166 -0.43 -6.22 8.29
N CYS A 167 0.22 -6.92 7.36
CA CYS A 167 -0.37 -7.22 6.05
C CYS A 167 -1.63 -8.11 6.20
N ILE A 168 -1.62 -9.10 7.09
CA ILE A 168 -2.81 -9.93 7.36
C ILE A 168 -3.95 -9.07 7.91
N PHE A 169 -3.65 -8.17 8.84
CA PHE A 169 -4.62 -7.21 9.37
C PHE A 169 -5.22 -6.32 8.28
N GLU A 170 -4.39 -5.81 7.37
CA GLU A 170 -4.81 -4.96 6.27
C GLU A 170 -5.70 -5.70 5.27
N ILE A 171 -5.31 -6.90 4.84
CA ILE A 171 -6.11 -7.75 3.95
C ILE A 171 -7.46 -8.03 4.61
N PHE A 172 -7.46 -8.43 5.89
CA PHE A 172 -8.69 -8.80 6.54
C PHE A 172 -9.62 -7.60 6.79
N SER A 173 -9.08 -6.49 7.27
CA SER A 173 -9.81 -5.22 7.38
C SER A 173 -10.43 -4.82 6.05
N THR A 174 -9.69 -4.99 4.95
CA THR A 174 -10.20 -4.75 3.60
C THR A 174 -11.40 -5.63 3.28
N LEU A 175 -11.34 -6.93 3.58
CA LEU A 175 -12.44 -7.86 3.30
C LEU A 175 -13.70 -7.53 4.10
N LEU A 176 -13.56 -7.10 5.35
CA LEU A 176 -14.70 -6.64 6.14
C LEU A 176 -15.32 -5.36 5.58
N HIS A 177 -14.48 -4.37 5.29
CA HIS A 177 -14.93 -3.09 4.75
C HIS A 177 -15.42 -3.21 3.30
N ALA A 178 -15.02 -4.25 2.56
CA ALA A 178 -15.52 -4.51 1.22
C ALA A 178 -17.02 -4.82 1.22
N GLY A 179 -17.53 -5.55 2.21
CA GLY A 179 -18.87 -6.14 2.14
C GLY A 179 -19.02 -6.92 0.83
N ASP A 180 -20.02 -6.54 0.02
CA ASP A 180 -20.27 -7.15 -1.30
C ASP A 180 -19.51 -6.46 -2.46
N ARG A 181 -18.67 -5.45 -2.18
CA ARG A 181 -17.91 -4.73 -3.23
C ARG A 181 -16.77 -5.58 -3.77
N PHE A 182 -17.04 -6.26 -4.87
CA PHE A 182 -16.01 -6.89 -5.69
C PHE A 182 -14.94 -5.88 -6.09
N GLY A 183 -13.68 -6.29 -5.99
CA GLY A 183 -12.54 -5.50 -6.43
C GLY A 183 -11.94 -4.54 -5.41
N LYS A 184 -12.50 -4.42 -4.19
CA LYS A 184 -11.93 -3.62 -3.09
C LYS A 184 -10.53 -4.10 -2.66
N LEU A 185 -10.24 -5.39 -2.82
CA LEU A 185 -8.91 -5.97 -2.67
C LEU A 185 -8.41 -6.44 -4.04
N GLN A 186 -7.21 -6.02 -4.40
CA GLN A 186 -6.50 -6.41 -5.61
C GLN A 186 -5.17 -7.02 -5.19
N VAL A 187 -4.89 -8.25 -5.61
CA VAL A 187 -3.61 -8.92 -5.32
C VAL A 187 -2.78 -8.91 -6.58
N ARG A 188 -1.51 -8.53 -6.50
CA ARG A 188 -0.59 -8.59 -7.63
C ARG A 188 0.67 -9.28 -7.17
N ALA A 189 0.88 -10.52 -7.64
CA ALA A 189 2.13 -11.23 -7.41
C ALA A 189 3.10 -11.06 -8.55
N GLY A 190 4.36 -10.92 -8.19
CA GLY A 190 5.42 -10.85 -9.17
C GLY A 190 6.74 -10.44 -8.56
N SER A 191 7.66 -10.17 -9.45
CA SER A 191 9.03 -9.77 -9.15
C SER A 191 9.38 -8.46 -9.84
N LEU A 192 10.46 -7.85 -9.36
CA LEU A 192 11.04 -6.65 -9.94
C LEU A 192 12.23 -7.07 -10.82
N VAL A 193 12.32 -6.53 -12.03
CA VAL A 193 13.53 -6.65 -12.84
C VAL A 193 14.61 -5.73 -12.27
N LEU A 194 15.53 -6.29 -11.48
CA LEU A 194 16.67 -5.58 -10.88
C LEU A 194 17.63 -5.09 -11.97
N GLY A 195 18.23 -3.91 -11.76
CA GLY A 195 19.16 -3.30 -12.73
C GLY A 195 18.54 -2.79 -14.04
N GLY A 196 17.21 -2.82 -14.17
CA GLY A 196 16.44 -2.29 -15.31
C GLY A 196 15.61 -1.04 -14.97
N THR A 197 14.69 -0.65 -15.86
CA THR A 197 13.79 0.53 -15.73
C THR A 197 12.68 0.38 -14.67
N GLY A 198 12.88 -0.46 -13.65
CA GLY A 198 11.91 -0.73 -12.60
C GLY A 198 10.65 -1.46 -13.08
N GLU A 199 10.78 -2.46 -13.96
CA GLU A 199 9.63 -3.18 -14.53
C GLU A 199 9.12 -4.27 -13.59
N PHE A 200 7.79 -4.35 -13.45
CA PHE A 200 7.10 -5.42 -12.73
C PHE A 200 6.84 -6.61 -13.66
N VAL A 201 7.24 -7.80 -13.22
CA VAL A 201 7.00 -9.06 -13.91
C VAL A 201 5.98 -9.86 -13.12
N PRO A 202 4.76 -10.09 -13.64
CA PRO A 202 3.76 -10.89 -12.94
C PRO A 202 4.23 -12.32 -12.73
N CYS A 203 3.85 -12.91 -11.60
CA CYS A 203 3.99 -14.34 -11.39
C CYS A 203 2.91 -15.08 -12.22
N TRP A 204 3.34 -15.92 -13.15
CA TRP A 204 2.46 -16.69 -14.03
C TRP A 204 2.30 -18.15 -13.62
N ASP A 205 2.84 -18.55 -12.47
CA ASP A 205 2.83 -19.92 -11.97
C ASP A 205 1.59 -20.17 -11.09
N PRO A 206 0.52 -20.80 -11.60
CA PRO A 206 -0.70 -21.02 -10.83
C PRO A 206 -0.52 -21.95 -9.62
N GLU A 207 0.44 -22.89 -9.68
CA GLU A 207 0.72 -23.79 -8.56
C GLU A 207 1.38 -23.03 -7.42
N ARG A 208 2.39 -22.19 -7.74
CA ARG A 208 3.01 -21.29 -6.75
C ARG A 208 1.98 -20.39 -6.08
N LEU A 209 1.09 -19.80 -6.86
CA LEU A 209 0.04 -18.91 -6.36
C LEU A 209 -0.98 -19.65 -5.48
N ALA A 210 -1.30 -20.90 -5.83
CA ALA A 210 -2.15 -21.76 -5.00
C ALA A 210 -1.46 -22.15 -3.68
N ASP A 211 -0.18 -22.47 -3.71
CA ASP A 211 0.61 -22.79 -2.53
C ASP A 211 0.70 -21.62 -1.56
N LEU A 212 0.98 -20.41 -2.07
CA LEU A 212 0.97 -19.18 -1.29
C LEU A 212 -0.38 -18.95 -0.62
N ALA A 213 -1.48 -19.13 -1.37
CA ALA A 213 -2.82 -18.99 -0.81
C ALA A 213 -3.14 -20.04 0.26
N ASN A 214 -2.68 -21.28 0.08
CA ASN A 214 -2.90 -22.37 1.03
C ASN A 214 -2.03 -22.24 2.29
N GLY A 215 -0.88 -21.58 2.18
CA GLY A 215 0.06 -21.35 3.28
C GLY A 215 -0.32 -20.22 4.24
N VAL A 216 -1.35 -19.41 3.94
CA VAL A 216 -1.72 -18.28 4.79
C VAL A 216 -2.20 -18.74 6.17
N ASN A 217 -1.53 -18.26 7.22
CA ASN A 217 -1.91 -18.54 8.60
C ASN A 217 -1.68 -17.32 9.53
N ALA A 218 -2.77 -16.69 9.94
CA ALA A 218 -2.76 -15.52 10.82
C ALA A 218 -2.08 -15.76 12.18
N LEU A 219 -2.13 -16.97 12.74
CA LEU A 219 -1.48 -17.27 14.02
C LEU A 219 0.05 -17.34 13.91
N HIS A 220 0.55 -17.76 12.75
CA HIS A 220 1.98 -17.87 12.49
C HIS A 220 2.57 -16.59 11.90
N ALA A 221 1.75 -15.55 11.75
CA ALA A 221 2.22 -14.26 11.27
C ALA A 221 3.28 -13.68 12.21
N GLU A 222 4.30 -13.09 11.60
CA GLU A 222 5.47 -12.49 12.21
C GLU A 222 5.22 -11.00 12.45
N ALA A 223 5.72 -10.52 13.59
CA ALA A 223 5.76 -9.12 13.96
C ALA A 223 7.17 -8.74 14.37
N SER A 224 7.69 -7.64 13.86
CA SER A 224 8.98 -7.09 14.29
C SER A 224 8.90 -6.55 15.72
N VAL A 225 7.72 -6.08 16.13
CA VAL A 225 7.41 -5.68 17.51
C VAL A 225 6.40 -6.69 18.08
N PRO A 226 6.75 -7.46 19.12
CA PRO A 226 5.86 -8.49 19.66
C PRO A 226 4.49 -7.96 20.13
N ALA A 227 4.44 -6.72 20.63
CA ALA A 227 3.20 -6.07 21.05
C ALA A 227 2.21 -5.86 19.89
N ASP A 228 2.70 -5.62 18.67
CA ASP A 228 1.85 -5.46 17.49
C ASP A 228 1.06 -6.74 17.22
N LYS A 229 1.69 -7.92 17.36
CA LYS A 229 1.01 -9.20 17.16
C LYS A 229 -0.16 -9.35 18.12
N THR A 230 0.04 -9.06 19.40
CA THR A 230 -1.01 -9.13 20.41
C THR A 230 -2.14 -8.14 20.11
N MET A 231 -1.80 -6.90 19.78
CA MET A 231 -2.77 -5.86 19.44
C MET A 231 -3.59 -6.23 18.20
N ILE A 232 -2.93 -6.69 17.13
CA ILE A 232 -3.56 -7.05 15.86
C ILE A 232 -4.47 -8.26 16.03
N LEU A 233 -4.00 -9.31 16.71
CA LEU A 233 -4.83 -10.47 16.98
C LEU A 233 -6.06 -10.06 17.80
N GLY A 234 -5.89 -9.26 18.86
CA GLY A 234 -7.02 -8.72 19.62
C GLY A 234 -7.98 -7.85 18.79
N ARG A 235 -7.46 -7.06 17.83
CA ARG A 235 -8.30 -6.27 16.91
C ARG A 235 -9.08 -7.18 15.95
N LEU A 236 -8.44 -8.22 15.40
CA LEU A 236 -9.12 -9.23 14.60
C LEU A 236 -10.19 -9.97 15.43
N GLU A 237 -9.95 -10.24 16.71
CA GLU A 237 -10.98 -10.80 17.61
C GLU A 237 -12.20 -9.87 17.72
N GLN A 238 -11.97 -8.59 18.01
CA GLN A 238 -13.02 -7.56 18.15
C GLN A 238 -13.85 -7.36 16.87
N LEU A 239 -13.21 -7.49 15.71
CA LEU A 239 -13.86 -7.38 14.40
C LEU A 239 -14.74 -8.62 14.07
N GLY A 240 -14.98 -9.50 15.04
CA GLY A 240 -15.92 -10.63 14.93
C GLY A 240 -15.31 -11.89 14.32
N VAL A 241 -13.99 -11.91 14.13
CA VAL A 241 -13.28 -12.96 13.38
C VAL A 241 -12.94 -14.16 14.24
N VAL A 242 -12.94 -13.99 15.57
CA VAL A 242 -12.48 -15.01 16.52
C VAL A 242 -13.56 -15.35 17.57
N ALA A 243 -14.77 -14.81 17.41
CA ALA A 243 -15.88 -15.04 18.34
C ALA A 243 -16.49 -16.47 18.27
N GLN A 244 -15.92 -17.39 17.48
CA GLN A 244 -16.31 -18.80 17.48
C GLN A 244 -15.09 -19.73 17.48
N ARG A 245 -15.25 -20.95 17.99
CA ARG A 245 -14.23 -22.02 18.09
C ARG A 245 -13.49 -22.34 16.76
N ASN A 246 -13.90 -21.76 15.63
CA ASN A 246 -13.32 -21.92 14.29
C ASN A 246 -12.84 -20.60 13.64
N GLY A 247 -12.86 -19.47 14.35
CA GLY A 247 -12.73 -18.13 13.74
C GLY A 247 -11.43 -17.87 12.97
N VAL A 248 -10.29 -18.29 13.53
CA VAL A 248 -8.98 -18.21 12.84
C VAL A 248 -8.96 -19.09 11.57
N HIS A 249 -9.61 -20.25 11.59
CA HIS A 249 -9.70 -21.09 10.39
C HIS A 249 -10.54 -20.41 9.30
N GLU A 250 -11.61 -19.69 9.68
CA GLU A 250 -12.41 -18.92 8.72
C GLU A 250 -11.60 -17.75 8.14
N LEU A 251 -10.89 -17.01 8.99
CA LEU A 251 -9.92 -15.97 8.60
C LEU A 251 -8.94 -16.51 7.56
N ASN A 252 -8.26 -17.61 7.85
CA ASN A 252 -7.31 -18.22 6.92
C ASN A 252 -7.99 -18.62 5.60
N ARG A 253 -9.23 -19.16 5.63
CA ARG A 253 -9.99 -19.44 4.40
C ARG A 253 -10.34 -18.18 3.61
N HIS A 254 -10.73 -17.10 4.27
CA HIS A 254 -11.05 -15.83 3.62
C HIS A 254 -9.81 -15.20 2.96
N LEU A 255 -8.69 -15.19 3.68
CA LEU A 255 -7.40 -14.73 3.14
C LEU A 255 -6.95 -15.60 1.95
N ALA A 256 -7.01 -16.93 2.09
CA ALA A 256 -6.65 -17.86 1.01
C ALA A 256 -7.53 -17.69 -0.24
N ARG A 257 -8.84 -17.42 -0.06
CA ARG A 257 -9.76 -17.14 -1.17
C ARG A 257 -9.48 -15.77 -1.80
N ALA A 258 -9.17 -14.77 -0.99
CA ALA A 258 -8.83 -13.43 -1.44
C ALA A 258 -7.57 -13.43 -2.30
N VAL A 259 -6.52 -14.12 -1.85
CA VAL A 259 -5.29 -14.35 -2.61
C VAL A 259 -5.63 -15.05 -3.92
N ARG A 260 -6.37 -16.18 -3.88
CA ARG A 260 -6.79 -16.93 -5.08
C ARG A 260 -7.60 -16.13 -6.12
N ARG A 261 -8.44 -15.20 -5.68
CA ARG A 261 -9.30 -14.39 -6.57
C ARG A 261 -8.60 -13.15 -7.12
N GLY A 262 -7.51 -12.73 -6.49
CA GLY A 262 -6.79 -11.52 -6.87
C GLY A 262 -5.84 -11.71 -8.04
N TRP A 263 -5.57 -12.96 -8.44
CA TRP A 263 -4.78 -13.36 -9.60
C TRP A 263 -5.50 -13.11 -10.93
#